data_AF-A0A1I5XAG9-F1
#
_entry.id   AF-A0A1I5XAG9-F1
#
_cell.length_a   1.000
_cell.length_b   1.000
_cell.length_c   1.000
_cell.angle_alpha   90.00
_cell.angle_beta   90.00
_cell.angle_gamma   90.00
#
_symmetry.space_group_name_H-M   'P 1'
#
loop_
_entity.id
_entity.type
_entity.pdbx_description
1 polymer ?
#
loop_
_entity_poly.entity_id
_entity_poly.type
_entity_poly.pdbx_seq_one_letter_code
_entity_poly.pdbx_strand_id
1 'polypeptide(L)'
;MNFTKKNILISFIIFLAVLLFQWFNYQTVQWIPLANSLFLVALPLVIIGLFGFVLSNGAFDFFHYSMKKVAKLRKRKQDTDEIEEDNDPQALSKSIGQGYRSVLTVGMILLVLSILFLWDYFL
;
A
#
# COMPACT_ATOMS: atom_id res chain seq x y z
N MET A 1 7.58 -7.85 5.94
CA MET A 1 7.98 -6.44 5.73
C MET A 1 9.46 -6.34 6.05
N ASN A 2 10.29 -5.86 5.13
CA ASN A 2 11.70 -5.61 5.43
C ASN A 2 11.82 -4.17 5.93
N PHE A 3 12.11 -4.01 7.23
CA PHE A 3 12.39 -2.73 7.85
C PHE A 3 13.81 -2.29 7.47
N THR A 4 13.95 -1.66 6.31
CA THR A 4 15.23 -1.12 5.87
C THR A 4 15.55 0.16 6.64
N LYS A 5 16.81 0.40 6.99
CA LYS A 5 17.31 1.68 7.55
C LYS A 5 16.79 2.89 6.77
N LYS A 6 16.69 2.77 5.43
CA LYS A 6 16.12 3.79 4.54
C LYS A 6 14.65 4.10 4.84
N ASN A 7 13.81 3.09 5.09
CA ASN A 7 12.39 3.29 5.37
C ASN A 7 12.19 3.95 6.73
N ILE A 8 13.02 3.60 7.72
CA ILE A 8 13.03 4.25 9.04
C ILE A 8 13.43 5.71 8.88
N LEU A 9 14.50 6.00 8.13
CA LEU A 9 14.95 7.37 7.88
C LEU A 9 13.87 8.21 7.18
N ILE A 10 13.22 7.67 6.14
CA ILE A 10 12.14 8.37 5.44
C ILE A 10 10.96 8.64 6.38
N SER A 11 10.57 7.64 7.19
CA SER A 11 9.49 7.81 8.17
C SER A 11 9.83 8.89 9.19
N PHE A 12 11.08 8.93 9.65
CA PHE A 12 11.55 9.95 10.58
C PHE A 12 11.55 11.36 9.97
N ILE A 13 11.97 11.49 8.71
CA ILE A 13 11.94 12.77 7.99
C ILE A 13 10.48 13.26 7.84
N ILE A 14 9.56 12.38 7.47
CA ILE A 14 8.13 12.73 7.34
C ILE A 14 7.56 13.14 8.70
N PHE A 15 7.87 12.40 9.76
CA PHE A 15 7.46 12.75 11.12
C PHE A 15 7.98 14.13 11.53
N LEU A 16 9.27 14.41 11.29
CA LEU A 16 9.86 15.70 11.61
C LEU A 16 9.21 16.85 10.81
N ALA A 17 8.88 16.61 9.54
CA ALA A 17 8.18 17.59 8.71
C ALA A 17 6.77 17.90 9.24
N VAL A 18 6.02 16.89 9.68
CA VAL A 18 4.70 17.07 10.30
C VAL A 18 4.82 17.85 11.61
N LEU A 19 5.81 17.53 12.43
CA LEU A 19 6.07 18.23 13.70
C LEU A 19 6.41 19.70 13.47
N LEU A 20 7.31 20.00 12.53
CA LEU A 20 7.67 21.37 12.16
C LEU A 20 6.47 22.14 11.58
N PHE A 21 5.66 21.49 10.75
CA PHE A 21 4.43 22.08 10.21
C PHE A 21 3.47 22.46 11.33
N GLN A 22 3.27 21.59 12.31
CA GLN A 22 2.39 21.87 13.45
C GLN A 22 2.97 22.99 14.33
N TRP A 23 4.27 22.97 14.60
CA TRP A 23 4.95 24.01 15.38
C TRP A 23 4.79 25.39 14.74
N PHE A 24 4.99 25.49 13.43
CA PHE A 24 4.92 26.76 12.71
C PHE A 24 3.50 27.33 12.65
N ASN A 25 2.48 26.48 12.49
CA ASN A 25 1.09 26.92 12.36
C ASN A 25 0.39 27.19 13.70
N TYR A 26 0.65 26.38 14.73
CA TYR A 26 -0.14 26.39 15.96
C TYR A 26 0.65 26.86 17.19
N GLN A 27 1.96 27.10 17.07
CA GLN A 27 2.90 27.51 18.15
C GLN A 27 2.93 26.60 19.40
N THR A 28 2.10 25.56 19.42
CA THR A 28 1.95 24.58 20.49
C THR A 28 1.84 23.20 19.86
N VAL A 29 2.58 22.24 20.40
CA VAL A 29 2.48 20.84 19.97
C VAL A 29 1.48 20.17 20.90
N GLN A 30 0.28 19.95 20.38
CA GLN A 30 -0.74 19.14 21.03
C GLN A 30 -0.69 17.72 20.46
N TRP A 31 -0.88 16.73 21.33
CA TRP A 31 -0.80 15.30 20.98
C TRP A 31 -1.90 14.87 20.00
N ILE A 32 -3.15 15.33 20.19
CA ILE A 32 -4.28 14.96 19.33
C ILE A 32 -4.10 15.47 17.88
N PRO A 33 -3.81 16.77 17.64
CA PRO A 33 -3.61 17.23 16.26
C PRO A 33 -2.36 16.60 15.63
N LEU A 34 -1.32 16.27 16.42
CA LEU A 34 -0.14 15.55 15.93
C LEU A 34 -0.52 14.15 15.44
N ALA A 35 -1.27 13.39 16.25
CA ALA A 35 -1.77 12.07 15.90
C ALA A 35 -2.65 12.12 14.64
N ASN A 36 -3.54 13.10 14.53
CA ASN A 36 -4.42 13.29 13.37
C ASN A 36 -3.63 13.65 12.11
N SER A 37 -2.65 14.55 12.19
CA SER A 37 -1.82 14.90 11.04
C SER A 37 -0.98 13.72 10.56
N LEU A 38 -0.39 12.96 11.48
CA LEU A 38 0.32 11.72 11.16
C LEU A 38 -0.59 10.69 10.49
N PHE A 39 -1.81 10.50 11.02
CA PHE A 39 -2.79 9.59 10.44
C PHE A 39 -3.15 9.99 9.01
N LEU A 40 -3.39 11.29 8.79
CA LEU A 40 -3.79 11.83 7.49
C LEU A 40 -2.69 11.66 6.44
N VAL A 41 -1.42 11.74 6.83
CA VAL A 41 -0.29 11.44 5.95
C VAL A 41 -0.11 9.93 5.76
N ALA A 42 -0.22 9.13 6.82
CA ALA A 42 -0.05 7.68 6.76
C ALA A 42 -1.09 7.00 5.87
N LEU A 43 -2.33 7.47 5.88
CA LEU A 43 -3.47 6.85 5.21
C LEU A 43 -3.26 6.65 3.70
N PRO A 44 -2.95 7.67 2.88
CA PRO A 44 -2.68 7.47 1.46
C PRO A 44 -1.49 6.53 1.19
N LEU A 45 -0.43 6.58 2.02
CA LEU A 45 0.72 5.67 1.89
C LEU A 45 0.33 4.21 2.15
N VAL A 46 -0.46 3.96 3.19
CA VAL A 46 -0.97 2.62 3.52
C VAL A 46 -1.91 2.13 2.44
N ILE A 47 -2.82 2.95 1.93
CA ILE A 47 -3.74 2.58 0.84
C ILE A 47 -2.96 2.16 -0.41
N ILE A 48 -2.02 2.99 -0.86
CA ILE A 48 -1.21 2.69 -2.06
C ILE A 48 -0.35 1.43 -1.82
N GLY A 49 0.26 1.31 -0.65
CA GLY A 49 1.07 0.16 -0.27
C GLY A 49 0.27 -1.14 -0.22
N LEU A 50 -0.94 -1.11 0.34
CA LEU A 50 -1.84 -2.26 0.42
C LEU A 50 -2.37 -2.63 -0.96
N PHE A 51 -2.70 -1.64 -1.78
CA PHE A 51 -3.10 -1.89 -3.16
C PHE A 51 -2.00 -2.65 -3.90
N GLY A 52 -0.77 -2.13 -3.89
CA GLY A 52 0.38 -2.82 -4.48
C GLY A 52 0.63 -4.22 -3.90
N PHE A 53 0.43 -4.41 -2.59
CA PHE A 53 0.53 -5.73 -1.95
C PHE A 53 -0.50 -6.72 -2.50
N VAL A 54 -1.78 -6.32 -2.53
CA VAL A 54 -2.88 -7.14 -3.08
C VAL A 54 -2.61 -7.50 -4.54
N LEU A 55 -2.19 -6.50 -5.33
CA LEU A 55 -1.92 -6.73 -6.74
C LEU A 55 -0.74 -7.68 -6.94
N SER A 56 0.34 -7.57 -6.14
CA SER A 56 1.52 -8.43 -6.23
C SER A 56 1.28 -9.88 -5.78
N ASN A 57 0.19 -10.14 -5.05
CA ASN A 57 -0.13 -11.45 -4.48
C ASN A 57 -0.93 -12.36 -5.42
N GLY A 58 -1.14 -12.00 -6.69
CA GLY A 58 -1.94 -12.83 -7.60
C GLY A 58 -3.40 -12.38 -7.76
N ALA A 59 -3.83 -11.30 -7.11
CA ALA A 59 -5.21 -10.84 -7.25
C ALA A 59 -5.55 -10.50 -8.71
N PHE A 60 -4.68 -9.74 -9.39
CA PHE A 60 -4.88 -9.40 -10.80
C PHE A 60 -4.77 -10.61 -11.73
N ASP A 61 -3.89 -11.56 -11.42
CA ASP A 61 -3.78 -12.80 -12.20
C ASP A 61 -5.04 -13.65 -12.07
N PHE A 62 -5.62 -13.74 -10.87
CA PHE A 62 -6.88 -14.43 -10.64
C PHE A 62 -8.04 -13.77 -11.40
N PHE A 63 -8.12 -12.43 -11.39
CA PHE A 63 -9.09 -11.69 -12.20
C PHE A 63 -8.88 -11.92 -13.70
N HIS A 64 -7.63 -11.85 -14.16
CA HIS A 64 -7.28 -12.04 -15.58
C HIS A 64 -7.62 -13.45 -16.05
N TYR A 65 -7.25 -14.47 -15.27
CA TYR A 65 -7.60 -15.86 -15.54
C TYR A 65 -9.11 -16.08 -15.55
N SER A 66 -9.83 -15.54 -14.56
CA SER A 66 -11.30 -15.65 -14.47
C SER A 66 -11.99 -14.99 -15.65
N MET A 67 -11.56 -13.79 -16.04
CA MET A 67 -12.05 -13.06 -17.22
C MET A 67 -11.75 -13.83 -18.52
N LYS A 68 -10.54 -14.38 -18.68
CA LYS A 68 -10.16 -15.20 -19.85
C LYS A 68 -11.03 -16.45 -19.92
N LYS A 69 -11.32 -17.09 -18.79
CA LYS A 69 -12.21 -18.26 -18.71
C LYS A 69 -13.65 -17.91 -19.10
N VAL A 70 -14.21 -16.82 -18.59
CA VAL A 70 -15.55 -16.35 -18.97
C VAL A 70 -15.62 -15.95 -20.45
N ALA A 71 -14.62 -15.24 -20.96
CA ALA A 71 -14.54 -14.86 -22.37
C ALA A 71 -14.42 -16.08 -23.29
N LYS A 72 -13.63 -17.10 -22.91
CA LYS A 72 -13.54 -18.38 -23.62
C LYS A 72 -14.85 -19.17 -23.57
N LEU A 73 -15.55 -19.20 -22.43
CA LEU A 73 -16.88 -19.85 -22.33
C LEU A 73 -17.92 -19.15 -23.22
N ARG A 74 -17.84 -17.82 -23.37
CA ARG A 74 -18.68 -17.05 -24.30
C ARG A 74 -18.31 -17.33 -25.77
N LYS A 75 -17.02 -17.49 -26.08
CA LYS A 75 -16.51 -17.78 -27.44
C LYS A 75 -16.67 -19.25 -27.86
N ARG A 76 -16.64 -20.23 -26.95
CA ARG A 76 -16.83 -21.67 -27.25
C ARG A 76 -18.18 -22.06 -27.89
N LYS A 77 -19.08 -21.10 -28.14
CA LYS A 77 -20.21 -21.29 -29.07
C LYS A 77 -19.82 -21.16 -30.56
N GLN A 78 -18.63 -20.67 -30.86
CA GLN A 78 -18.06 -20.51 -32.20
C GLN A 78 -16.58 -20.92 -32.15
N ASP A 79 -16.31 -22.08 -32.74
CA ASP A 79 -15.00 -22.65 -33.07
C ASP A 79 -14.06 -23.11 -31.94
N THR A 80 -13.81 -24.42 -32.05
CA THR A 80 -12.76 -25.20 -31.43
C THR A 80 -11.48 -24.91 -32.20
N ASP A 81 -10.63 -24.02 -31.69
CA ASP A 81 -9.21 -24.04 -32.06
C ASP A 81 -8.35 -23.75 -30.83
N GLU A 82 -7.55 -24.75 -30.53
CA GLU A 82 -6.60 -24.82 -29.43
C GLU A 82 -5.41 -23.92 -29.76
N ILE A 83 -5.30 -22.79 -29.07
CA ILE A 83 -4.04 -22.06 -28.99
C ILE A 83 -3.52 -22.26 -27.58
N GLU A 84 -2.56 -23.18 -27.46
CA GLU A 84 -1.64 -23.30 -26.33
C GLU A 84 -0.74 -22.06 -26.30
N GLU A 85 -1.29 -20.93 -25.87
CA GLU A 85 -0.45 -19.82 -25.45
C GLU A 85 0.06 -20.13 -24.04
N ASP A 86 1.34 -20.48 -23.99
CA ASP A 86 2.22 -20.41 -22.81
C ASP A 86 2.05 -19.05 -22.12
N ASN A 87 1.11 -18.99 -21.17
CA ASN A 87 0.81 -17.80 -20.39
C ASN A 87 1.22 -18.12 -18.96
N ASP A 88 2.42 -17.69 -18.58
CA ASP A 88 2.88 -17.72 -17.19
C ASP A 88 1.77 -17.11 -16.31
N PRO A 89 1.08 -17.91 -15.47
CA PRO A 89 -0.14 -17.49 -14.78
C PRO A 89 0.10 -16.40 -13.74
N GLN A 90 1.35 -15.97 -13.54
CA GLN A 90 1.75 -14.92 -12.62
C GLN A 90 2.36 -13.68 -13.30
N ALA A 91 2.21 -13.53 -14.62
CA ALA A 91 2.85 -12.46 -15.37
C ALA A 91 2.46 -11.05 -14.88
N LEU A 92 1.19 -10.81 -14.49
CA LEU A 92 0.79 -9.50 -13.99
C LEU A 92 1.27 -9.26 -12.56
N SER A 93 1.28 -10.27 -11.70
CA SER A 93 1.81 -10.09 -10.33
C SER A 93 3.32 -9.83 -10.32
N LYS A 94 4.07 -10.45 -11.24
CA LYS A 94 5.51 -10.23 -11.38
C LYS A 94 5.82 -8.81 -11.87
N SER A 95 4.97 -8.18 -12.68
CA SER A 95 5.23 -6.86 -13.26
C SER A 95 5.12 -5.70 -12.26
N ILE A 96 4.32 -5.85 -11.19
CA ILE A 96 4.15 -4.85 -10.13
C ILE A 96 5.43 -4.67 -9.30
N GLY A 97 6.30 -5.68 -9.29
CA GLY A 97 7.57 -5.65 -8.57
C GLY A 97 7.42 -5.51 -7.04
N GLN A 98 8.48 -5.06 -6.38
CA GLN A 98 8.54 -4.97 -4.91
C GLN A 98 8.48 -3.54 -4.35
N GLY A 99 8.23 -2.54 -5.21
CA GLY A 99 8.26 -1.11 -4.83
C GLY A 99 7.24 -0.74 -3.75
N TYR A 100 6.07 -1.39 -3.76
CA TYR A 100 5.00 -1.17 -2.78
C TYR A 100 5.45 -1.47 -1.34
N ARG A 101 6.43 -2.38 -1.14
CA ARG A 101 6.85 -2.81 0.20
C ARG A 101 7.44 -1.66 1.01
N SER A 102 8.20 -0.79 0.37
CA SER A 102 8.80 0.38 1.03
C SER A 102 7.74 1.40 1.41
N VAL A 103 6.81 1.71 0.49
CA VAL A 103 5.70 2.64 0.73
C VAL A 103 4.80 2.14 1.85
N LEU A 104 4.45 0.86 1.82
CA LEU A 104 3.65 0.20 2.85
C LEU A 104 4.36 0.21 4.21
N THR A 105 5.67 -0.04 4.24
CA THR A 105 6.43 -0.05 5.50
C THR A 105 6.48 1.35 6.12
N VAL A 106 6.73 2.39 5.33
CA VAL A 106 6.72 3.79 5.80
C VAL A 106 5.34 4.18 6.32
N GLY A 107 4.28 3.88 5.55
CA GLY A 107 2.91 4.15 5.96
C GLY A 107 2.52 3.46 7.27
N MET A 108 2.89 2.18 7.43
CA MET A 108 2.61 1.42 8.66
C MET A 108 3.37 1.96 9.86
N ILE A 109 4.62 2.40 9.71
CA ILE A 109 5.38 3.01 10.81
C ILE A 109 4.68 4.29 11.28
N LEU A 110 4.31 5.17 10.34
CA LEU A 110 3.62 6.42 10.67
C LEU A 110 2.24 6.17 11.30
N LEU A 111 1.51 5.15 10.84
CA LEU A 111 0.23 4.73 11.42
C LEU A 111 0.38 4.27 12.87
N VAL A 112 1.36 3.40 13.15
CA VAL A 112 1.64 2.93 14.52
C VAL A 112 2.01 4.10 15.42
N LEU A 113 2.84 5.03 14.92
CA LEU A 113 3.22 6.23 15.66
C LEU A 113 2.00 7.11 16.00
N SER A 114 1.09 7.30 15.03
CA SER A 114 -0.18 8.02 15.24
C SER A 114 -1.02 7.38 16.35
N ILE A 115 -1.16 6.04 16.32
CA ILE A 115 -1.92 5.31 17.33
C ILE A 115 -1.27 5.43 18.71
N LEU A 116 0.06 5.39 18.80
CA LEU A 116 0.78 5.57 20.07
C LEU A 116 0.55 6.95 20.68
N PHE A 117 0.57 8.02 19.88
CA PHE A 117 0.26 9.37 20.38
C PHE A 117 -1.21 9.55 20.77
N LEU A 118 -2.12 8.83 20.11
CA LEU A 118 -3.52 8.80 20.51
C LEU A 118 -3.71 8.01 21.81
N TRP A 119 -2.93 6.94 22.03
CA TRP A 119 -3.00 6.13 23.24
C TRP A 119 -2.60 6.92 24.49
N ASP A 120 -1.56 7.76 24.39
CA ASP A 120 -1.11 8.64 25.47
C ASP A 120 -2.19 9.62 25.92
N TYR A 121 -3.16 9.95 25.06
CA TYR A 121 -4.31 10.78 25.44
C TYR A 121 -5.34 10.04 26.30
N PHE A 122 -5.47 8.72 26.14
CA PHE A 122 -6.46 7.92 26.89
C PHE A 122 -5.97 7.48 28.28
N LEU A 123 -4.67 7.62 28.56
CA LEU A 123 -4.04 7.21 29.82
C LEU A 123 -3.92 8.39 30.80
#